data_AF-A0A968E213-F1
#
_entry.id   AF-A0A968E213-F1
#
_cell.length_a   1.000
_cell.length_b   1.000
_cell.length_c   1.000
_cell.angle_alpha   90.00
_cell.angle_beta   90.00
_cell.angle_gamma   90.00
#
_symmetry.space_group_name_H-M   'P 1'
#
loop_
_entity.id
_entity.type
_entity.pdbx_description
1 polymer ?
#
loop_
_entity_poly.entity_id
_entity_poly.type
_entity_poly.pdbx_seq_one_letter_code
_entity_poly.pdbx_strand_id
1 'polypeptide(L)'
;SGWIYKFDLNGAKVDSFSTGLDESQGLAWDGSHFWYCARVSAASFVFYKITTSGTVVDQITLPSSNFIGGLYWDGNGLWYSLYYPNNEAALYKMDVNTQTIVDTISTIGTQPQGITFDGQYFYYAMDDNDGDPENIYIYDPAIEDTVGAIPIADPISTRPRGLAWDGGHLW
;
A
#
# COMPACT_ATOMS: atom_id res chain seq x y z
N SER A 1 -8.60 -11.27 -13.11
CA SER A 1 -8.63 -9.93 -13.74
C SER A 1 -8.92 -8.91 -12.66
N GLY A 2 -8.26 -7.75 -12.73
CA GLY A 2 -8.32 -6.67 -11.75
C GLY A 2 -9.62 -5.87 -11.84
N TRP A 3 -10.19 -5.58 -10.68
CA TRP A 3 -11.38 -4.76 -10.53
C TRP A 3 -11.15 -3.74 -9.42
N ILE A 4 -11.75 -2.56 -9.58
CA ILE A 4 -11.90 -1.59 -8.51
C ILE A 4 -13.38 -1.56 -8.14
N TYR A 5 -13.65 -1.71 -6.84
CA TYR A 5 -15.00 -1.65 -6.27
C TYR A 5 -15.10 -0.42 -5.37
N LYS A 6 -16.24 0.26 -5.45
CA LYS A 6 -16.56 1.40 -4.59
C LYS A 6 -17.73 1.03 -3.70
N PHE A 7 -17.58 1.26 -2.41
CA PHE A 7 -18.61 1.04 -1.41
C PHE A 7 -18.97 2.35 -0.71
N ASP A 8 -20.18 2.45 -0.20
CA ASP A 8 -20.52 3.45 0.82
C ASP A 8 -20.10 2.97 2.22
N LEU A 9 -20.23 3.84 3.22
CA LEU A 9 -19.87 3.52 4.62
C LEU A 9 -20.84 2.51 5.28
N ASN A 10 -21.95 2.17 4.63
CA ASN A 10 -22.85 1.10 5.06
C ASN A 10 -22.44 -0.26 4.47
N GLY A 11 -21.37 -0.30 3.67
CA GLY A 11 -20.90 -1.50 2.97
C GLY A 11 -21.68 -1.82 1.70
N ALA A 12 -22.55 -0.92 1.21
CA ALA A 12 -23.25 -1.13 -0.05
C ALA A 12 -22.32 -0.80 -1.23
N LYS A 13 -22.19 -1.73 -2.18
CA LYS A 13 -21.43 -1.47 -3.42
C LYS A 13 -22.18 -0.45 -4.26
N VAL A 14 -21.56 0.71 -4.49
CA VAL A 14 -22.14 1.83 -5.25
C VAL A 14 -21.58 1.95 -6.66
N ASP A 15 -20.39 1.41 -6.92
CA ASP A 15 -19.79 1.41 -8.26
C ASP A 15 -18.76 0.27 -8.39
N SER A 16 -18.43 -0.08 -9.63
CA SER A 16 -17.29 -0.95 -9.94
C SER A 16 -16.92 -0.87 -11.41
N PHE A 17 -15.63 -0.96 -11.69
CA PHE A 17 -15.12 -1.05 -13.06
C PHE A 17 -13.95 -2.03 -13.15
N SER A 18 -13.81 -2.65 -14.31
CA SER A 18 -12.65 -3.48 -14.64
C SER A 18 -11.48 -2.59 -15.03
N THR A 19 -10.28 -2.93 -14.58
CA THR A 19 -9.05 -2.26 -15.01
C THR A 19 -8.49 -2.86 -16.31
N GLY A 20 -8.96 -4.05 -16.71
CA GLY A 20 -8.35 -4.82 -17.79
C GLY A 20 -6.96 -5.37 -17.46
N LEU A 21 -6.48 -5.20 -16.22
CA LEU A 21 -5.19 -5.67 -15.73
C LEU A 21 -5.34 -6.95 -14.89
N ASP A 22 -4.24 -7.42 -14.30
CA ASP A 22 -4.25 -8.47 -13.27
C ASP A 22 -4.62 -7.92 -11.89
N GLU A 23 -4.74 -8.83 -10.91
CA GLU A 23 -5.10 -8.51 -9.53
C GLU A 23 -4.10 -7.53 -8.89
N SER A 24 -4.63 -6.66 -8.03
CA SER A 24 -3.84 -5.66 -7.33
C SER A 24 -3.40 -6.14 -5.94
N GLN A 25 -2.21 -5.71 -5.54
CA GLN A 25 -1.75 -5.78 -4.15
C GLN A 25 -1.95 -4.46 -3.39
N GLY A 26 -2.21 -3.35 -4.08
CA GLY A 26 -2.35 -2.03 -3.48
C GLY A 26 -3.07 -1.04 -4.38
N LEU A 27 -3.82 -0.13 -3.75
CA LEU A 27 -4.59 0.91 -4.40
C LEU A 27 -4.45 2.21 -3.63
N ALA A 28 -4.12 3.31 -4.32
CA ALA A 28 -4.11 4.65 -3.74
C ALA A 28 -4.88 5.64 -4.64
N TRP A 29 -5.35 6.75 -4.09
CA TRP A 29 -6.07 7.79 -4.81
C TRP A 29 -5.27 9.10 -4.77
N ASP A 30 -4.92 9.64 -5.94
CA ASP A 30 -4.09 10.86 -6.04
C ASP A 30 -4.88 12.17 -5.99
N GLY A 31 -6.19 12.10 -5.78
CA GLY A 31 -7.12 13.23 -5.91
C GLY A 31 -7.88 13.25 -7.24
N SER A 32 -7.39 12.54 -8.26
CA SER A 32 -7.96 12.54 -9.62
C SER A 32 -7.96 11.17 -10.32
N HIS A 33 -6.99 10.31 -9.99
CA HIS A 33 -6.76 9.00 -10.57
C HIS A 33 -6.40 8.01 -9.47
N PHE A 34 -6.59 6.72 -9.78
CA PHE A 34 -6.09 5.63 -8.96
C PHE A 34 -4.65 5.29 -9.34
N TRP A 35 -3.82 5.02 -8.34
CA TRP A 35 -2.58 4.27 -8.50
C TRP A 35 -2.83 2.81 -8.12
N TYR A 36 -2.58 1.90 -9.05
CA TYR A 36 -2.91 0.49 -8.95
C TYR A 36 -1.64 -0.36 -9.06
N CYS A 37 -1.31 -1.13 -8.03
CA CYS A 37 -0.16 -2.02 -8.04
C CYS A 37 -0.53 -3.38 -8.62
N ALA A 38 -0.19 -3.63 -9.88
CA ALA A 38 -0.44 -4.91 -10.54
C ALA A 38 0.79 -5.81 -10.50
N ARG A 39 0.58 -7.09 -10.20
CA ARG A 39 1.59 -8.13 -10.39
C ARG A 39 1.55 -8.63 -11.83
N VAL A 40 2.49 -8.18 -12.66
CA VAL A 40 2.53 -8.51 -14.10
C VAL A 40 3.31 -9.79 -14.41
N SER A 41 4.07 -10.30 -13.44
CA SER A 41 4.75 -11.60 -13.53
C SER A 41 4.98 -12.19 -12.14
N ALA A 42 5.55 -13.39 -12.07
CA ALA A 42 5.90 -14.02 -10.79
C ALA A 42 6.84 -13.15 -9.91
N ALA A 43 7.63 -12.25 -10.49
CA ALA A 43 8.61 -11.44 -9.77
C ALA A 43 8.66 -10.00 -10.29
N SER A 44 7.55 -9.45 -10.80
CA SER A 44 7.53 -8.09 -11.32
C SER A 44 6.21 -7.41 -11.06
N PHE A 45 6.30 -6.16 -10.62
CA PHE A 45 5.16 -5.30 -10.32
C PHE A 45 5.26 -4.00 -11.12
N VAL A 46 4.10 -3.48 -11.48
CA VAL A 46 3.95 -2.20 -12.19
C VAL A 46 2.90 -1.38 -11.45
N PHE A 47 3.18 -0.11 -11.23
CA PHE A 47 2.20 0.85 -10.77
C PHE A 47 1.53 1.48 -11.97
N TYR A 48 0.22 1.29 -12.10
CA TYR A 48 -0.59 1.87 -13.17
C TYR A 48 -1.38 3.05 -12.64
N LYS A 49 -1.35 4.17 -13.36
CA LYS A 49 -2.27 5.28 -13.14
C LYS A 49 -3.53 5.04 -13.94
N ILE A 50 -4.67 4.98 -13.27
CA ILE A 50 -5.95 4.55 -13.84
C ILE A 50 -7.02 5.62 -13.60
N THR A 51 -7.80 5.94 -14.63
CA THR A 51 -8.97 6.82 -14.50
C THR A 51 -10.07 6.18 -13.65
N THR A 52 -11.08 6.97 -13.27
CA THR A 52 -12.29 6.47 -12.60
C THR A 52 -13.18 5.57 -13.47
N SER A 53 -12.81 5.36 -14.74
CA SER A 53 -13.49 4.46 -15.67
C SER A 53 -12.66 3.22 -16.02
N GLY A 54 -11.50 3.02 -15.38
CA GLY A 54 -10.64 1.86 -15.62
C GLY A 54 -9.62 2.03 -16.76
N THR A 55 -9.48 3.22 -17.33
CA THR A 55 -8.51 3.46 -18.41
C THR A 55 -7.12 3.72 -17.82
N VAL A 56 -6.12 2.96 -18.25
CA VAL A 56 -4.71 3.23 -17.92
C VAL A 56 -4.24 4.46 -18.68
N VAL A 57 -3.66 5.43 -17.96
CA VAL A 57 -3.15 6.69 -18.53
C VAL A 57 -1.66 6.91 -18.30
N ASP A 58 -1.06 6.18 -17.37
CA ASP A 58 0.38 6.20 -17.10
C ASP A 58 0.83 4.92 -16.38
N GLN A 59 2.14 4.67 -16.32
CA GLN A 59 2.71 3.54 -15.59
C GLN A 59 4.14 3.79 -15.10
N ILE A 60 4.50 3.12 -14.00
CA ILE A 60 5.86 3.06 -13.46
C ILE A 60 6.26 1.60 -13.27
N THR A 61 7.38 1.21 -13.89
CA THR A 61 7.94 -0.14 -13.78
C THR A 61 8.93 -0.20 -12.63
N LEU A 62 8.74 -1.15 -11.72
CA LEU A 62 9.67 -1.38 -10.62
C LEU A 62 10.79 -2.35 -11.02
N PRO A 63 11.92 -2.36 -10.28
CA PRO A 63 12.94 -3.38 -10.42
C PRO A 63 12.36 -4.80 -10.34
N SER A 64 12.98 -5.73 -11.08
CA SER A 64 12.61 -7.14 -10.98
C SER A 64 12.94 -7.68 -9.59
N SER A 65 12.14 -8.63 -9.13
CA SER A 65 12.21 -9.22 -7.80
C SER A 65 11.84 -8.28 -6.65
N ASN A 66 11.28 -7.10 -6.92
CA ASN A 66 10.62 -6.32 -5.87
C ASN A 66 9.20 -6.80 -5.68
N PHE A 67 8.81 -7.12 -4.45
CA PHE A 67 7.44 -7.51 -4.12
C PHE A 67 6.81 -6.46 -3.21
N ILE A 68 5.60 -6.05 -3.59
CA ILE A 68 4.94 -4.86 -3.04
C ILE A 68 3.71 -5.29 -2.23
N GLY A 69 3.57 -4.75 -1.03
CA GLY A 69 2.50 -5.08 -0.11
C GLY A 69 1.28 -4.14 -0.19
N GLY A 70 1.49 -2.86 -0.50
CA GLY A 70 0.44 -1.84 -0.48
C GLY A 70 0.89 -0.51 -1.06
N LEU A 71 -0.07 0.39 -1.29
CA LEU A 71 0.14 1.74 -1.82
C LEU A 71 -0.56 2.78 -0.94
N TYR A 72 0.01 3.98 -0.82
CA TYR A 72 -0.60 5.14 -0.18
C TYR A 72 -0.19 6.43 -0.92
N TRP A 73 -1.09 7.40 -1.05
CA TRP A 73 -0.78 8.69 -1.66
C TRP A 73 -0.82 9.79 -0.60
N ASP A 74 0.27 10.52 -0.42
CA ASP A 74 0.39 11.55 0.63
C ASP A 74 0.07 12.97 0.17
N GLY A 75 -0.38 13.12 -1.09
CA GLY A 75 -0.63 14.42 -1.72
C GLY A 75 0.52 14.90 -2.62
N ASN A 76 1.75 14.42 -2.40
CA ASN A 76 2.94 14.85 -3.13
C ASN A 76 3.71 13.70 -3.78
N GLY A 77 3.50 12.46 -3.35
CA GLY A 77 4.12 11.28 -3.93
C GLY A 77 3.40 10.00 -3.56
N LEU A 78 3.84 8.90 -4.18
CA LEU A 78 3.29 7.58 -3.95
C LEU A 78 4.19 6.82 -2.97
N TRP A 79 3.66 6.53 -1.79
CA TRP A 79 4.25 5.58 -0.86
C TRP A 79 3.88 4.15 -1.23
N TYR A 80 4.82 3.23 -1.04
CA TYR A 80 4.59 1.80 -1.21
C TYR A 80 5.42 0.99 -0.22
N SER A 81 4.91 -0.17 0.18
CA SER A 81 5.65 -1.11 1.01
C SER A 81 6.34 -2.14 0.13
N LEU A 82 7.61 -2.38 0.39
CA LEU A 82 8.37 -3.45 -0.23
C LEU A 82 8.63 -4.52 0.83
N TYR A 83 8.22 -5.76 0.57
CA TYR A 83 8.44 -6.88 1.49
C TYR A 83 9.45 -7.92 0.99
N TYR A 84 9.88 -7.81 -0.26
CA TYR A 84 10.96 -8.64 -0.78
C TYR A 84 11.74 -7.85 -1.86
N PRO A 85 13.09 -7.92 -1.87
CA PRO A 85 13.94 -8.75 -1.01
C PRO A 85 14.00 -8.26 0.45
N ASN A 86 14.10 -9.19 1.41
CA ASN A 86 13.97 -8.89 2.85
C ASN A 86 14.97 -7.86 3.37
N ASN A 87 16.18 -7.82 2.82
CA ASN A 87 17.22 -6.85 3.20
C ASN A 87 16.95 -5.43 2.68
N GLU A 88 15.92 -5.25 1.87
CA GLU A 88 15.43 -3.96 1.36
C GLU A 88 14.02 -3.66 1.87
N ALA A 89 13.46 -4.50 2.76
CA ALA A 89 12.10 -4.31 3.26
C ALA A 89 11.96 -2.95 3.98
N ALA A 90 11.05 -2.12 3.50
CA ALA A 90 10.81 -0.77 3.98
C ALA A 90 9.53 -0.20 3.35
N LEU A 91 9.13 0.99 3.81
CA LEU A 91 8.19 1.84 3.08
C LEU A 91 8.99 2.87 2.29
N TYR A 92 8.70 3.00 1.00
CA TYR A 92 9.41 3.90 0.09
C TYR A 92 8.46 4.94 -0.48
N LYS A 93 8.90 6.20 -0.52
CA LYS A 93 8.19 7.25 -1.25
C LYS A 93 8.80 7.46 -2.62
N MET A 94 7.97 7.44 -3.65
CA MET A 94 8.35 7.71 -5.02
C MET A 94 7.76 9.04 -5.49
N ASP A 95 8.60 9.88 -6.07
CA ASP A 95 8.13 10.96 -6.95
C ASP A 95 7.71 10.33 -8.28
N VAL A 96 6.43 10.45 -8.62
CA VAL A 96 5.85 9.79 -9.79
C VAL A 96 6.21 10.46 -11.11
N ASN A 97 6.66 11.72 -11.10
CA ASN A 97 7.06 12.43 -12.31
C ASN A 97 8.51 12.09 -12.68
N THR A 98 9.40 12.04 -11.69
CA THR A 98 10.81 11.68 -11.91
C THR A 98 11.07 10.18 -11.80
N GLN A 99 10.13 9.42 -11.25
CA GLN A 99 10.23 7.98 -10.98
C GLN A 99 11.42 7.62 -10.08
N THR A 100 11.72 8.51 -9.13
CA THR A 100 12.83 8.34 -8.18
C THR A 100 12.30 8.17 -6.76
N ILE A 101 13.02 7.37 -5.96
CA ILE A 101 12.77 7.29 -4.52
C ILE A 101 13.28 8.57 -3.87
N VAL A 102 12.41 9.22 -3.11
CA VAL A 102 12.65 10.52 -2.46
C VAL A 102 12.56 10.45 -0.95
N ASP A 103 12.06 9.34 -0.39
CA ASP A 103 12.00 9.11 1.04
C ASP A 103 11.93 7.61 1.38
N THR A 104 12.28 7.23 2.60
CA THR A 104 12.27 5.85 3.08
C THR A 104 12.00 5.79 4.58
N ILE A 105 11.07 4.93 4.98
CA ILE A 105 10.79 4.60 6.38
C ILE A 105 11.18 3.14 6.62
N SER A 106 12.11 2.91 7.53
CA SER A 106 12.45 1.56 7.98
C SER A 106 11.27 0.94 8.74
N THR A 107 10.99 -0.32 8.45
CA THR A 107 9.91 -1.08 9.09
C THR A 107 10.44 -1.94 10.22
N ILE A 108 9.59 -2.23 11.21
CA ILE A 108 9.81 -3.34 12.14
C ILE A 108 9.41 -4.63 11.43
N GLY A 109 10.38 -5.49 11.16
CA GLY A 109 10.17 -6.72 10.40
C GLY A 109 10.28 -6.54 8.89
N THR A 110 10.17 -7.64 8.15
CA THR A 110 10.50 -7.71 6.72
C THR A 110 9.30 -7.96 5.81
N GLN A 111 8.08 -8.03 6.37
CA GLN A 111 6.85 -8.30 5.61
C GLN A 111 5.80 -7.16 5.64
N PRO A 112 6.18 -5.89 5.40
CA PRO A 112 5.22 -4.78 5.42
C PRO A 112 4.18 -4.89 4.30
N GLN A 113 2.93 -4.60 4.64
CA GLN A 113 1.76 -4.69 3.76
C GLN A 113 1.10 -3.31 3.60
N GLY A 114 -0.16 -3.15 3.98
CA GLY A 114 -0.92 -1.91 3.82
C GLY A 114 -0.25 -0.73 4.53
N ILE A 115 -0.41 0.47 3.97
CA ILE A 115 0.11 1.72 4.51
C ILE A 115 -1.04 2.73 4.55
N THR A 116 -1.13 3.50 5.64
CA THR A 116 -1.95 4.72 5.65
C THR A 116 -1.34 5.78 6.55
N PHE A 117 -1.90 6.99 6.54
CA PHE A 117 -1.45 8.12 7.35
C PHE A 117 -2.67 8.91 7.83
N ASP A 118 -2.72 9.23 9.12
CA ASP A 118 -3.88 9.89 9.75
C ASP A 118 -3.78 11.43 9.77
N GLY A 119 -2.65 11.99 9.31
CA GLY A 119 -2.32 13.41 9.44
C GLY A 119 -1.18 13.68 10.44
N GLN A 120 -0.85 12.70 11.28
CA GLN A 120 0.20 12.78 12.29
C GLN A 120 1.14 11.56 12.25
N TYR A 121 0.61 10.35 12.16
CA TYR A 121 1.34 9.08 12.20
C TYR A 121 1.11 8.24 10.94
N PHE A 122 2.17 7.55 10.51
CA PHE A 122 2.05 6.48 9.54
C PHE A 122 1.66 5.19 10.24
N TYR A 123 0.79 4.42 9.60
CA TYR A 123 0.40 3.08 10.01
C TYR A 123 0.80 2.11 8.92
N TYR A 124 1.45 1.01 9.29
CA TYR A 124 1.71 -0.09 8.36
C TYR A 124 1.43 -1.43 9.00
N ALA A 125 0.82 -2.33 8.23
CA ALA A 125 0.58 -3.70 8.64
C ALA A 125 1.85 -4.55 8.41
N MET A 126 2.10 -5.50 9.31
CA MET A 126 3.17 -6.48 9.21
C MET A 126 2.56 -7.88 9.15
N ASP A 127 2.89 -8.66 8.12
CA ASP A 127 2.52 -10.08 7.98
C ASP A 127 3.56 -10.95 8.73
N ASP A 128 3.18 -12.13 9.20
CA ASP A 128 4.03 -13.02 10.01
C ASP A 128 4.84 -14.03 9.18
N ASN A 129 4.79 -13.92 7.84
CA ASN A 129 5.38 -14.91 6.93
C ASN A 129 6.89 -15.14 7.13
N ASP A 130 7.63 -14.18 7.69
CA ASP A 130 9.06 -14.32 8.04
C ASP A 130 9.32 -14.46 9.56
N GLY A 131 8.29 -14.72 10.35
CA GLY A 131 8.37 -14.87 11.80
C GLY A 131 8.30 -13.56 12.59
N ASP A 132 8.08 -12.44 11.91
CA ASP A 132 7.80 -11.16 12.54
C ASP A 132 6.42 -11.16 13.21
N PRO A 133 6.22 -10.44 14.33
CA PRO A 133 4.91 -10.33 14.95
C PRO A 133 3.91 -9.61 14.03
N GLU A 134 2.75 -10.24 13.83
CA GLU A 134 1.63 -9.64 13.11
C GLU A 134 1.06 -8.46 13.91
N ASN A 135 1.35 -7.25 13.46
CA ASN A 135 0.96 -6.00 14.10
C ASN A 135 0.64 -4.94 13.06
N ILE A 136 -0.11 -3.93 13.47
CA ILE A 136 -0.08 -2.62 12.82
C ILE A 136 0.91 -1.76 13.61
N TYR A 137 2.02 -1.37 12.99
CA TYR A 137 3.00 -0.48 13.61
C TYR A 137 2.66 0.99 13.34
N ILE A 138 3.01 1.83 14.30
CA ILE A 138 2.74 3.28 14.30
C ILE A 138 4.08 4.01 14.24
N TYR A 139 4.33 4.73 13.15
CA TYR A 139 5.54 5.50 12.92
C TYR A 139 5.27 6.99 13.04
N ASP A 140 6.08 7.68 13.84
CA ASP A 140 6.04 9.12 14.02
C ASP A 140 7.10 9.80 13.14
N PRO A 141 6.70 10.47 12.05
CA PRO A 141 7.65 11.17 11.19
C PRO A 141 8.28 12.42 11.84
N ALA A 142 7.72 12.93 12.95
CA ALA A 142 8.30 14.09 13.64
C ALA A 142 9.58 13.73 14.43
N ILE A 143 9.73 12.47 14.83
CA ILE A 143 10.91 11.97 15.55
C ILE A 143 11.63 10.82 14.81
N GLU A 144 11.12 10.44 13.64
CA GLU A 144 11.64 9.39 12.77
C GLU A 144 11.76 8.02 13.44
N ASP A 145 10.75 7.64 14.24
CA ASP A 145 10.77 6.39 15.00
C ASP A 145 9.39 5.69 15.06
N THR A 146 9.42 4.37 15.23
CA THR A 146 8.21 3.58 15.52
C THR A 146 7.85 3.72 17.00
N VAL A 147 6.71 4.36 17.27
CA VAL A 147 6.28 4.73 18.63
C VAL A 147 5.26 3.78 19.24
N GLY A 148 4.75 2.82 18.45
CA GLY A 148 3.75 1.89 18.94
C GLY A 148 3.42 0.76 17.98
N ALA A 149 2.62 -0.18 18.49
CA ALA A 149 2.09 -1.31 17.74
C ALA A 149 0.69 -1.65 18.26
N ILE A 150 -0.20 -2.04 17.35
CA ILE A 150 -1.54 -2.57 17.62
C ILE A 150 -1.51 -4.05 17.25
N PRO A 151 -1.64 -4.97 18.22
CA PRO A 151 -1.73 -6.39 17.95
C PRO A 151 -2.93 -6.74 17.08
N ILE A 152 -2.70 -7.50 16.01
CA ILE A 152 -3.78 -8.07 15.21
C ILE A 152 -4.22 -9.35 15.92
N ALA A 153 -5.28 -9.22 16.71
CA ALA A 153 -5.85 -10.31 17.49
C ALA A 153 -7.04 -10.94 16.74
N ASP A 154 -6.84 -11.36 15.48
CA ASP A 154 -7.88 -12.10 14.74
C ASP A 154 -7.57 -13.61 14.79
N PRO A 155 -8.39 -14.44 15.45
CA PRO A 155 -8.21 -15.88 15.48
C PRO A 155 -8.48 -16.59 14.14
N ILE A 156 -8.97 -15.89 13.11
CA ILE A 156 -9.44 -16.49 11.85
C ILE A 156 -8.52 -16.14 10.65
N SER A 157 -7.73 -15.06 10.70
CA SER A 157 -6.88 -14.66 9.56
C SER A 157 -5.62 -13.91 9.99
N THR A 158 -4.45 -14.46 9.63
CA THR A 158 -3.10 -13.98 9.99
C THR A 158 -2.36 -13.30 8.82
N ARG A 159 -3.05 -12.47 8.02
CA ARG A 159 -2.50 -11.91 6.77
C ARG A 159 -3.05 -10.51 6.51
N PRO A 160 -2.58 -9.48 7.21
CA PRO A 160 -3.13 -8.14 7.07
C PRO A 160 -2.62 -7.54 5.77
N ARG A 161 -3.51 -7.03 4.91
CA ARG A 161 -3.14 -6.57 3.56
C ARG A 161 -3.40 -5.10 3.33
N GLY A 162 -4.65 -4.66 3.44
CA GLY A 162 -5.03 -3.25 3.26
C GLY A 162 -5.07 -2.49 4.58
N LEU A 163 -4.82 -1.19 4.51
CA LEU A 163 -5.09 -0.22 5.58
C LEU A 163 -5.66 1.06 4.96
N ALA A 164 -6.60 1.72 5.63
CA ALA A 164 -7.13 3.02 5.22
C ALA A 164 -7.50 3.89 6.43
N TRP A 165 -7.31 5.20 6.29
CA TRP A 165 -7.78 6.20 7.27
C TRP A 165 -8.93 7.02 6.66
N ASP A 166 -10.04 7.12 7.38
CA ASP A 166 -11.24 7.85 6.92
C ASP A 166 -11.36 9.29 7.45
N GLY A 167 -10.40 9.74 8.26
CA GLY A 167 -10.43 11.02 8.97
C GLY A 167 -10.72 10.91 10.48
N GLY A 168 -11.18 9.75 10.96
CA GLY A 168 -11.40 9.49 12.39
C GLY A 168 -11.16 8.04 12.83
N HIS A 169 -11.11 7.09 11.90
CA HIS A 169 -10.91 5.67 12.17
C HIS A 169 -9.92 5.04 11.17
N LEU A 170 -9.17 4.07 11.68
CA LEU A 170 -8.32 3.17 10.93
C LEU A 170 -9.13 1.93 10.54
N TRP A 171 -9.11 1.58 9.26
CA TRP A 171 -9.83 0.45 8.63
C TRP A 171 -8.85 -0.51 7.97
#